data_AF-A0A962ZP55-F1
#
_entry.id   AF-A0A962ZP55-F1
#
_cell.length_a   1.000
_cell.length_b   1.000
_cell.length_c   1.000
_cell.angle_alpha   90.00
_cell.angle_beta   90.00
_cell.angle_gamma   90.00
#
_symmetry.space_group_name_H-M   'P 1'
#
loop_
_entity.id
_entity.type
_entity.pdbx_description
1 polymer ?
#
loop_
_entity_poly.entity_id
_entity_poly.type
_entity_poly.pdbx_seq_one_letter_code
_entity_poly.pdbx_strand_id
1 'polypeptide(L)' 'MLSLDDPSLLRNQLYIDGAWVDADSGATLAVSNPASGEEIVSIPNAGADETRRAIEAADRAFGSWRNVVAKER' A
#
# COMPACT_ATOMS: atom_id res chain seq x y z
N MET A 1 10.52 0.81 19.83
CA MET A 1 10.20 1.77 18.76
C MET A 1 11.30 1.64 17.70
N LEU A 2 10.95 1.39 16.43
CA LEU A 2 11.96 1.23 15.39
C LEU A 2 12.76 2.52 15.22
N SER A 3 14.09 2.41 15.24
CA SER A 3 14.99 3.52 14.91
C SER A 3 15.22 3.51 13.41
N LEU A 4 14.60 4.44 12.70
CA LEU A 4 14.72 4.60 11.25
C LEU A 4 15.35 5.95 10.94
N ASP A 5 16.25 5.99 9.95
CA ASP A 5 16.83 7.25 9.47
C ASP A 5 15.79 8.13 8.77
N ASP A 6 14.83 7.50 8.07
CA ASP A 6 13.64 8.16 7.52
C ASP A 6 12.37 7.46 8.03
N PRO A 7 11.70 8.04 9.04
CA PRO A 7 10.44 7.51 9.57
C PRO A 7 9.29 7.50 8.57
N SER A 8 9.35 8.30 7.50
CA SER A 8 8.27 8.40 6.51
C SER A 8 8.18 7.17 5.60
N LEU A 9 9.20 6.30 5.61
CA LEU A 9 9.19 5.04 4.88
C LEU A 9 8.33 3.97 5.57
N LEU A 10 8.10 4.09 6.87
CA LEU A 10 7.15 3.21 7.55
C LEU A 10 5.73 3.64 7.20
N ARG A 11 5.05 2.81 6.42
CA ARG A 11 3.66 3.04 5.97
C ARG A 11 2.73 2.01 6.56
N ASN A 12 1.56 2.47 6.98
CA ASN A 12 0.51 1.69 7.60
C ASN A 12 -0.82 1.81 6.83
N GLN A 13 -0.73 2.11 5.54
CA GLN A 13 -1.86 2.31 4.63
C GLN A 13 -1.57 1.63 3.28
N LEU A 14 -2.61 1.37 2.50
CA LEU A 14 -2.49 0.86 1.13
C LEU A 14 -2.26 2.03 0.18
N TYR A 15 -1.51 1.82 -0.91
CA TYR A 15 -1.35 2.83 -1.96
C TYR A 15 -2.17 2.45 -3.19
N ILE A 16 -3.31 3.11 -3.37
CA ILE A 16 -4.28 2.82 -4.44
C ILE A 16 -4.58 4.12 -5.19
N ASP A 17 -4.46 4.10 -6.52
CA ASP A 17 -4.76 5.24 -7.41
C ASP A 17 -4.04 6.55 -7.04
N GLY A 18 -2.79 6.44 -6.60
CA GLY A 18 -1.98 7.60 -6.22
C GLY A 18 -2.25 8.15 -4.80
N ALA A 19 -3.06 7.46 -4.00
CA ALA A 19 -3.41 7.88 -2.65
C ALA A 19 -3.12 6.79 -1.61
N TRP A 20 -2.78 7.23 -0.39
CA TRP A 20 -2.72 6.36 0.78
C TRP A 20 -4.14 6.20 1.35
N VAL A 21 -4.60 4.96 1.48
CA VAL A 21 -5.97 4.63 1.90
C VAL A 21 -6.00 3.53 2.94
N ASP A 22 -7.00 3.58 3.81
CA ASP A 22 -7.36 2.50 4.72
C ASP A 22 -8.34 1.53 4.05
N ALA A 23 -8.64 0.42 4.71
CA ALA A 23 -9.70 -0.49 4.27
C ALA A 23 -11.06 0.17 4.54
N ASP A 24 -12.01 0.02 3.62
CA ASP A 24 -13.36 0.56 3.72
C ASP A 24 -14.09 0.04 4.95
N SER A 25 -13.79 -1.21 5.32
CA SER A 25 -14.32 -1.86 6.53
C SER A 25 -13.67 -1.37 7.84
N GLY A 26 -12.56 -0.63 7.76
CA GLY A 26 -11.70 -0.30 8.89
C GLY A 26 -10.92 -1.49 9.47
N ALA A 27 -11.01 -2.68 8.86
CA ALA A 27 -10.28 -3.85 9.32
C ALA A 27 -8.76 -3.66 9.14
N THR A 28 -7.99 -4.13 10.11
CA THR A 28 -6.53 -4.09 10.07
C THR A 28 -5.91 -5.45 10.42
N LEU A 29 -4.64 -5.61 10.08
CA LEU A 29 -3.81 -6.76 10.35
C LEU A 29 -2.52 -6.30 11.05
N ALA A 30 -2.23 -6.87 12.21
CA ALA A 30 -0.97 -6.61 12.92
C ALA A 30 0.19 -7.33 12.23
N VAL A 31 1.28 -6.59 11.98
CA VAL A 31 2.56 -7.12 11.51
C VAL A 31 3.49 -7.18 12.70
N SER A 32 3.93 -8.37 13.09
CA SER A 32 4.77 -8.61 14.25
C SER A 32 6.18 -9.08 13.87
N ASN A 33 7.17 -8.74 14.69
CA ASN A 33 8.53 -9.26 14.57
C ASN A 33 8.55 -10.75 14.96
N PRO A 34 8.94 -11.69 14.07
CA PRO A 34 8.93 -13.12 14.39
C PRO A 34 9.95 -13.54 15.46
N ALA A 35 10.97 -12.72 15.73
CA ALA A 35 11.99 -13.03 16.73
C ALA A 35 11.57 -12.65 18.17
N SER A 36 10.77 -11.59 18.34
CA SER A 36 10.33 -11.10 19.66
C SER A 36 8.83 -11.24 19.91
N GLY A 37 8.03 -11.39 18.87
CA GLY A 37 6.57 -11.35 18.92
C GLY A 37 5.98 -9.94 19.04
N GLU A 38 6.81 -8.89 19.13
CA GLU A 38 6.35 -7.51 19.27
C GLU A 38 5.70 -7.00 17.97
N GLU A 39 4.60 -6.27 18.10
CA GLU A 39 3.96 -5.61 16.97
C GLU A 39 4.84 -4.47 16.43
N ILE A 40 5.05 -4.47 15.12
CA ILE A 40 5.78 -3.45 14.39
C ILE A 40 4.80 -2.37 13.93
N VAL A 41 3.70 -2.76 13.28
CA VAL A 41 2.71 -1.86 12.69
C VAL A 41 1.40 -2.61 12.42
N SER A 42 0.27 -1.89 12.37
CA SER A 42 -1.02 -2.41 11.91
C SER A 42 -1.31 -1.87 10.50
N ILE A 43 -1.57 -2.76 9.53
CA ILE A 43 -1.85 -2.39 8.13
C ILE A 43 -3.31 -2.68 7.77
N PRO A 44 -3.90 -2.03 6.75
CA PRO A 44 -5.29 -2.29 6.39
C PRO A 44 -5.47 -3.70 5.83
N ASN A 45 -6.55 -4.35 6.23
CA ASN A 45 -6.98 -5.63 5.71
C ASN A 45 -8.05 -5.41 4.63
N ALA A 46 -7.59 -5.07 3.42
CA ALA A 46 -8.46 -4.78 2.28
C ALA A 46 -9.27 -6.00 1.82
N GLY A 47 -10.47 -5.72 1.30
CA GLY A 47 -11.36 -6.69 0.70
C GLY A 47 -11.43 -6.59 -0.82
N ALA A 48 -12.53 -7.12 -1.35
CA ALA A 48 -12.76 -7.17 -2.78
C ALA A 48 -12.97 -5.78 -3.42
N ASP A 49 -13.48 -4.80 -2.67
CA ASP A 49 -13.85 -3.50 -3.21
C ASP A 49 -12.63 -2.60 -3.42
N GLU A 50 -11.72 -2.54 -2.45
CA GLU A 50 -10.40 -1.91 -2.59
C GLU A 50 -9.61 -2.56 -3.73
N THR A 51 -9.64 -3.90 -3.79
CA THR A 51 -8.95 -4.67 -4.84
C THR A 51 -9.49 -4.30 -6.22
N ARG A 52 -10.82 -4.19 -6.37
CA ARG A 52 -11.43 -3.78 -7.64
C ARG A 52 -11.03 -2.36 -8.03
N ARG A 53 -11.04 -1.42 -7.09
CA ARG A 53 -10.57 -0.03 -7.34
C ARG A 53 -9.11 0.00 -7.78
N ALA A 54 -8.25 -0.83 -7.18
CA ALA A 54 -6.85 -0.94 -7.57
C ALA A 54 -6.70 -1.47 -9.00
N ILE A 55 -7.47 -2.50 -9.38
CA ILE A 55 -7.48 -3.04 -10.75
C ILE A 55 -7.92 -1.98 -11.76
N GLU A 56 -9.03 -1.30 -11.49
CA GLU A 56 -9.56 -0.25 -12.37
C GLU A 56 -8.58 0.93 -12.50
N ALA A 57 -7.93 1.34 -11.41
CA ALA A 57 -6.90 2.38 -11.44
C ALA A 57 -5.68 1.96 -12.27
N ALA A 58 -5.22 0.72 -12.13
CA ALA A 58 -4.11 0.18 -12.90
C ALA A 58 -4.45 0.13 -14.40
N ASP A 59 -5.66 -0.28 -14.77
CA ASP A 59 -6.13 -0.31 -16.16
C ASP A 59 -6.14 1.11 -16.78
N ARG A 60 -6.69 2.10 -16.06
CA ARG A 60 -6.65 3.52 -16.48
C ARG A 60 -5.22 4.03 -16.67
N ALA A 61 -4.33 3.76 -15.72
CA ALA A 61 -2.95 4.22 -15.76
C ALA A 61 -2.14 3.54 -16.87
N PHE A 62 -2.44 2.28 -17.18
CA PHE A 62 -1.72 1.51 -18.20
C PHE A 62 -1.81 2.15 -19.59
N GLY A 63 -2.96 2.76 -19.92
CA GLY A 63 -3.19 3.41 -21.22
C GLY A 63 -2.16 4.48 -21.58
N SER A 64 -1.78 5.33 -20.62
CA SER A 64 -0.72 6.33 -20.82
C SER A 64 0.66 5.74 -20.56
N TRP A 65 0.82 4.94 -19.51
CA TRP A 65 2.11 4.38 -19.10
C TRP A 65 2.79 3.51 -20.17
N ARG A 66 2.00 2.71 -20.91
CA ARG A 66 2.52 1.85 -21.98
C ARG A 66 3.21 2.63 -23.12
N ASN A 67 2.85 3.90 -23.29
CA ASN A 67 3.37 4.76 -24.36
C ASN A 67 4.59 5.59 -23.93
N VAL A 68 4.94 5.60 -22.64
CA VAL A 68 6.14 6.29 -22.15
C VAL A 68 7.38 5.67 -22.80
N VAL A 69 8.33 6.49 -23.26
CA VAL A 69 9.53 5.95 -23.93
C VAL A 69 10.41 5.20 -22.94
N ALA A 70 11.18 4.20 -23.42
CA ALA A 70 12.00 3.36 -22.55
C ALA A 70 13.03 4.13 -21.71
N LYS A 71 13.47 5.32 -22.17
CA LYS A 71 14.39 6.18 -21.42
C LYS A 71 13.73 6.87 -20.21
N GLU A 72 12.41 7.08 -20.25
CA GLU A 72 11.65 7.82 -19.23
C GLU A 72 10.95 6.90 -18.21
N ARG A 73 10.78 5.61 -18.53
CA ARG A 73 10.27 4.59 -17.61
C ARG A 73 11.38 4.07 -16.71
#